data_AF-A0A7Y9JXB8-F1
#
_entry.id   AF-A0A7Y9JXB8-F1
#
_cell.length_a   1.000
_cell.length_b   1.000
_cell.length_c   1.000
_cell.angle_alpha   90.00
_cell.angle_beta   90.00
_cell.angle_gamma   90.00
#
_symmetry.space_group_name_H-M   'P 1'
#
loop_
_entity.id
_entity.type
_entity.pdbx_description
1 polymer ?
#
loop_
_entity_poly.entity_id
_entity_poly.type
_entity_poly.pdbx_seq_one_letter_code
_entity_poly.pdbx_strand_id
1 'polypeptide(L)' 'MLDLAVRRERARAYELVLSEGTADDILGMVDGALLVDLWPDLVLPAKVRAAWAPLVEAVAP' A
#
# COMPACT_ATOMS: atom_id res chain seq x y z
N MET A 1 -4.61 16.67 -4.00
CA MET A 1 -4.43 16.04 -2.68
C MET A 1 -5.39 14.87 -2.62
N LEU A 2 -4.91 13.67 -2.34
CA LEU A 2 -5.75 12.47 -2.24
C LEU A 2 -6.35 12.41 -0.84
N ASP A 3 -7.63 12.06 -0.73
CA ASP A 3 -8.30 11.82 0.54
C ASP A 3 -8.18 10.35 0.95
N LEU A 4 -7.45 10.08 2.02
CA LEU A 4 -7.24 8.71 2.52
C LEU A 4 -8.52 8.09 3.11
N ALA A 5 -9.56 8.87 3.40
CA ALA A 5 -10.86 8.33 3.78
C ALA A 5 -11.56 7.64 2.59
N VAL A 6 -11.29 8.09 1.37
CA VAL A 6 -11.86 7.52 0.14
C VAL A 6 -11.03 6.32 -0.32
N ARG A 7 -11.61 5.10 -0.30
CA ARG A 7 -10.91 3.83 -0.62
C ARG A 7 -10.06 3.90 -1.90
N ARG A 8 -10.63 4.42 -2.99
CA ARG A 8 -9.96 4.51 -4.30
C ARG A 8 -8.80 5.50 -4.28
N GLU A 9 -8.91 6.60 -3.55
CA GLU A 9 -7.85 7.59 -3.44
C GLU A 9 -6.74 7.12 -2.51
N ARG A 10 -7.10 6.39 -1.44
CA ARG A 10 -6.13 5.67 -0.59
C ARG A 10 -5.33 4.64 -1.37
N ALA A 11 -5.98 3.85 -2.23
CA ALA A 11 -5.29 2.89 -3.09
C ALA A 11 -4.21 3.58 -3.96
N ARG A 12 -4.57 4.69 -4.61
CA ARG A 12 -3.62 5.50 -5.40
C ARG A 12 -2.49 6.09 -4.56
N ALA A 13 -2.80 6.54 -3.35
CA ALA A 13 -1.78 7.08 -2.44
C ALA A 13 -0.79 5.98 -2.03
N TYR A 14 -1.29 4.78 -1.72
CA TYR A 14 -0.45 3.64 -1.35
C TYR A 14 0.41 3.17 -2.53
N GLU A 15 -0.15 3.10 -3.74
CA GLU A 15 0.62 2.77 -4.95
C GLU A 15 1.81 3.72 -5.14
N LEU A 16 1.58 5.02 -4.99
CA LEU A 16 2.62 6.05 -5.11
C LEU A 16 3.67 5.91 -4.01
N VAL A 17 3.24 5.86 -2.75
CA VAL A 17 4.14 5.82 -1.58
C VAL A 17 4.97 4.54 -1.56
N LEU A 18 4.38 3.38 -1.88
CA LEU A 18 5.11 2.11 -1.92
C LEU A 18 6.10 2.03 -3.10
N SER A 19 5.85 2.76 -4.18
CA SER A 19 6.69 2.72 -5.39
C SER A 19 7.79 3.78 -5.38
N GLU A 20 7.51 4.96 -4.86
CA GLU A 20 8.36 6.16 -5.01
C GLU A 20 8.66 6.87 -3.68
N GLY A 21 7.93 6.53 -2.61
CA GLY A 21 8.05 7.18 -1.32
C GLY A 21 9.29 6.77 -0.52
N THR A 22 9.59 7.56 0.50
CA THR A 22 10.60 7.25 1.51
C THR A 22 10.03 6.34 2.60
N ALA A 23 10.90 5.82 3.47
CA ALA A 23 10.46 5.07 4.64
C ALA A 23 9.55 5.90 5.56
N ASP A 24 9.83 7.20 5.72
CA ASP A 24 9.02 8.10 6.54
C ASP A 24 7.63 8.33 5.92
N ASP A 25 7.55 8.44 4.59
CA ASP A 25 6.26 8.54 3.88
C ASP A 25 5.41 7.29 4.10
N ILE A 26 6.04 6.11 4.01
CA ILE A 26 5.38 4.83 4.25
C ILE A 26 4.85 4.78 5.68
N LEU A 27 5.68 5.10 6.68
CA LEU A 27 5.28 5.08 8.09
C LEU A 27 4.21 6.11 8.43
N GLY A 28 4.20 7.26 7.74
CA GLY A 28 3.23 8.32 7.96
C GLY A 28 1.89 8.12 7.27
N MET A 29 1.85 7.34 6.18
CA MET A 29 0.66 7.24 5.33
C MET A 29 0.04 5.84 5.26
N VAL A 30 0.83 4.77 5.43
CA VAL A 30 0.37 3.41 5.20
C VAL A 30 -0.09 2.77 6.51
N ASP A 31 -1.41 2.67 6.68
CA ASP A 31 -2.03 1.78 7.65
C ASP A 31 -1.97 0.33 7.13
N GLY A 32 -1.39 -0.57 7.92
CA GLY A 32 -1.17 -1.97 7.56
C GLY A 32 -2.46 -2.79 7.41
N ALA A 33 -3.49 -2.53 8.22
CA ALA A 33 -4.77 -3.24 8.10
C ALA A 33 -5.50 -2.83 6.81
N LEU A 34 -5.47 -1.53 6.50
CA LEU A 34 -6.03 -1.01 5.24
C LEU A 34 -5.19 -1.44 4.03
N LEU A 35 -3.88 -1.66 4.19
CA LEU A 35 -3.03 -2.18 3.13
C LEU A 35 -3.41 -3.62 2.76
N VAL A 36 -3.61 -4.50 3.74
CA VAL A 36 -4.04 -5.89 3.51
C VAL A 36 -5.36 -5.94 2.76
N ASP A 37 -6.34 -5.14 3.19
CA ASP A 37 -7.66 -5.02 2.57
C ASP A 37 -7.61 -4.43 1.15
N LEU A 38 -6.66 -3.55 0.85
CA LEU A 38 -6.44 -2.98 -0.48
C LEU A 38 -5.54 -3.85 -1.37
N TRP A 39 -4.79 -4.79 -0.81
CA TRP A 39 -3.71 -5.48 -1.50
C TRP A 39 -4.12 -6.11 -2.86
N PRO A 40 -5.27 -6.79 -2.99
CA PRO A 40 -5.69 -7.34 -4.28
C PRO A 40 -5.91 -6.28 -5.37
N ASP A 41 -6.25 -5.05 -4.97
CA ASP A 41 -6.63 -3.96 -5.87
C ASP A 41 -5.43 -3.09 -6.29
N LEU A 42 -4.30 -3.15 -5.57
CA LEU A 42 -3.14 -2.29 -5.83
C LEU A 42 -2.35 -2.72 -7.09
N VAL A 43 -2.13 -1.76 -7.98
CA VAL A 43 -1.28 -1.89 -9.16
C VAL A 43 0.13 -1.40 -8.84
N LEU A 44 0.99 -2.33 -8.44
CA LEU A 44 2.38 -2.04 -8.06
C LEU A 44 3.38 -2.54 -9.12
N PRO A 45 4.55 -1.88 -9.26
CA PRO A 45 5.68 -2.47 -9.99
C PRO A 45 5.99 -3.87 -9.45
N ALA A 46 6.27 -4.82 -10.35
CA ALA A 46 6.42 -6.25 -9.99
C ALA A 46 7.43 -6.49 -8.85
N LYS A 47 8.55 -5.75 -8.84
CA LYS A 47 9.57 -5.83 -7.79
C LYS A 47 9.04 -5.37 -6.42
N VAL A 48 8.25 -4.30 -6.37
CA VAL A 48 7.64 -3.79 -5.14
C VAL A 48 6.59 -4.77 -4.64
N ARG A 49 5.72 -5.26 -5.53
CA ARG A 49 4.72 -6.30 -5.21
C ARG A 49 5.39 -7.52 -4.57
N ALA A 50 6.45 -8.03 -5.19
CA ALA A 50 7.18 -9.20 -4.70
C ALA A 50 7.88 -8.96 -3.35
N ALA A 51 8.40 -7.75 -3.11
CA ALA A 51 9.06 -7.43 -1.83
C ALA A 51 8.08 -7.36 -0.65
N TRP A 52 6.85 -6.91 -0.90
CA TRP A 52 5.83 -6.72 0.13
C TRP A 52 4.90 -7.94 0.31
N ALA A 53 4.71 -8.75 -0.72
CA ALA A 53 3.83 -9.92 -0.70
C ALA A 53 4.05 -10.84 0.52
N PRO A 54 5.29 -11.23 0.91
CA PRO A 54 5.48 -12.11 2.06
C PRO A 54 4.96 -11.51 3.37
N LEU A 55 5.08 -10.20 3.56
CA LEU A 55 4.59 -9.51 4.76
C LEU A 55 3.07 -9.44 4.77
N VAL A 56 2.47 -9.05 3.65
CA VAL A 56 1.02 -8.85 3.53
C VAL A 56 0.28 -10.21 3.58
N GLU A 57 0.81 -11.23 2.92
CA GLU A 57 0.22 -12.56 2.87
C GLU A 57 0.36 -13.32 4.20
N ALA A 58 1.37 -13.00 5.02
CA ALA A 58 1.52 -13.62 6.34
C ALA A 58 0.44 -13.19 7.35
N VAL A 59 -0.23 -12.05 7.11
CA VAL A 59 -1.28 -11.50 7.97
C VAL A 59 -2.66 -11.52 7.31
N ALA A 60 -2.73 -11.84 6.02
CA ALA A 60 -3.99 -12.10 5.35
C ALA A 60 -4.63 -13.39 5.93
N PRO A 61 -5.94 -13.39 6.21
CA PRO A 61 -6.65 -14.53 6.79
C PRO A 61 -6.74 -15.75 5.85
#